data_AF-A0A934EQH6-F1
#
_entry.id   AF-A0A934EQH6-F1
#
_cell.length_a   1.000
_cell.length_b   1.000
_cell.length_c   1.000
_cell.angle_alpha   90.00
_cell.angle_beta   90.00
_cell.angle_gamma   90.00
#
_symmetry.space_group_name_H-M   'P 1'
#
loop_
_entity.id
_entity.type
_entity.pdbx_description
1 polymer ?
#
loop_
_entity_poly.entity_id
_entity_poly.type
_entity_poly.pdbx_seq_one_letter_code
_entity_poly.pdbx_strand_id
1 'polypeptide(L)'
;MIVYIESEVLNMGPMTRQANFLLPENLLEELRKSVPKREQSMVVAEALKKELKRLKLQKALDTSFGAWKDADHPELKSGAGTFIRKLRHSTRSKRS
;
A
#
# COMPACT_ATOMS: atom_id res chain seq x y z
N MET A 1 9.89 12.98 22.75
CA MET A 1 9.96 13.99 21.67
C MET A 1 9.83 13.35 20.27
N ILE A 2 8.88 12.43 20.09
CA ILE A 2 8.54 11.81 18.79
C ILE A 2 7.02 11.91 18.52
N VAL A 3 6.23 12.28 19.54
CA VAL A 3 4.76 12.34 19.50
C VAL A 3 4.22 13.63 18.86
N TYR A 4 5.09 14.60 18.53
CA TYR A 4 4.67 15.91 18.01
C TYR A 4 4.73 16.06 16.48
N ILE A 5 5.25 15.07 15.74
CA ILE A 5 5.34 15.16 14.28
C ILE A 5 4.10 14.55 13.60
N GLU A 6 3.42 13.60 14.24
CA GLU A 6 2.23 12.96 13.67
C GLU A 6 0.94 13.79 13.80
N SER A 7 0.89 14.78 14.70
CA SER A 7 -0.31 15.61 14.90
C SER A 7 -0.44 16.78 13.92
N GLU A 8 0.63 17.14 13.20
CA GLU A 8 0.64 18.31 12.31
C GLU A 8 0.21 18.00 10.87
N VAL A 9 0.06 16.71 10.53
CA VAL A 9 -0.38 16.27 9.20
C VAL A 9 -1.92 16.24 9.02
N LEU A 10 -2.69 16.62 10.04
CA LEU A 10 -4.16 16.47 10.05
C LEU A 10 -4.97 17.72 9.69
N ASN A 11 -4.36 18.84 9.29
CA ASN A 11 -5.13 20.07 8.99
C ASN A 11 -4.75 20.81 7.70
N MET A 12 -4.26 20.09 6.68
CA MET A 12 -4.13 20.66 5.33
C MET A 12 -5.15 20.01 4.40
N GLY A 13 -6.07 20.81 3.85
CA GLY A 13 -6.78 20.44 2.62
C GLY A 13 -5.76 20.00 1.54
N PRO A 14 -6.16 19.26 0.50
CA PRO A 14 -5.22 18.55 -0.37
C PRO A 14 -4.14 19.51 -0.92
N MET A 15 -2.95 19.45 -0.34
CA MET A 15 -1.78 20.21 -0.77
C MET A 15 -1.30 19.57 -2.07
N THR A 16 -1.93 19.97 -3.17
CA THR A 16 -1.51 19.57 -4.50
C THR A 16 -0.28 20.38 -4.88
N ARG A 17 0.82 19.70 -5.19
CA ARG A 17 2.04 20.31 -5.70
C ARG A 17 2.17 19.98 -7.18
N GLN A 18 2.45 20.98 -8.01
CA GLN A 18 2.71 20.73 -9.42
C GLN A 18 4.04 19.97 -9.56
N ALA A 19 4.00 18.86 -10.29
CA ALA A 19 5.18 18.10 -10.63
C ALA A 19 5.54 18.35 -12.10
N ASN A 20 6.79 18.71 -12.35
CA ASN A 20 7.32 18.93 -13.70
C ASN A 20 7.92 17.62 -14.20
N PHE A 21 7.14 16.85 -14.97
CA PHE A 21 7.62 15.65 -15.64
C PHE A 21 7.14 15.66 -17.09
N LEU A 22 7.96 15.08 -17.98
CA LEU A 22 7.65 14.99 -19.40
C LEU A 22 6.75 13.78 -19.65
N LEU A 23 5.72 13.98 -20.46
CA LEU A 23 4.84 12.92 -20.94
C LEU A 23 4.97 12.83 -22.46
N PRO A 24 4.97 11.63 -23.05
CA PRO A 24 4.89 11.46 -24.50
C PRO A 24 3.67 12.16 -25.07
N GLU A 25 3.83 12.85 -26.21
CA GLU A 25 2.77 13.66 -26.81
C GLU A 25 1.57 12.82 -27.23
N ASN A 26 1.81 11.65 -27.82
CA ASN A 26 0.77 10.69 -28.19
C ASN A 26 -0.10 10.27 -27.00
N LEU A 27 0.50 10.06 -25.82
CA LEU A 27 -0.22 9.69 -24.61
C LEU A 27 -1.06 10.87 -24.07
N LEU A 28 -0.53 12.08 -24.15
CA LEU A 28 -1.25 13.28 -23.74
C LEU A 28 -2.44 13.58 -24.66
N GLU A 29 -2.29 13.36 -25.97
CA GLU A 29 -3.40 13.46 -26.92
C GLU A 29 -4.50 12.45 -26.63
N GLU A 30 -4.13 11.19 -26.36
CA GLU A 30 -5.08 10.14 -26.00
C GLU A 30 -5.85 10.49 -24.71
N LEU A 31 -5.13 10.98 -23.70
CA LEU A 31 -5.74 11.46 -22.46
C LEU A 31 -6.73 12.61 -22.71
N ARG A 32 -6.37 13.56 -23.59
CA ARG A 32 -7.25 14.70 -23.94
C ARG A 32 -8.49 14.29 -24.73
N LYS A 33 -8.38 13.25 -25.56
CA LYS A 33 -9.51 12.69 -26.33
C LYS A 33 -10.46 11.88 -25.45
N SER A 34 -9.93 11.18 -24.45
CA SER A 34 -10.71 10.27 -23.58
C SER A 34 -11.26 10.92 -22.32
N VAL A 35 -10.57 11.93 -21.75
CA VAL A 35 -10.90 12.50 -20.44
C VAL A 35 -11.12 14.02 -20.52
N PRO A 36 -12.23 14.54 -19.96
CA PRO A 36 -12.49 15.98 -19.86
C PRO A 36 -11.37 16.73 -19.12
N LYS A 37 -11.05 17.96 -19.54
CA LYS A 37 -9.93 18.77 -18.99
C LYS A 37 -9.88 18.87 -17.46
N ARG A 38 -11.03 18.88 -16.79
CA ARG A 38 -11.13 19.00 -15.32
C ARG A 38 -10.84 17.70 -14.56
N GLU A 39 -10.86 16.56 -15.25
CA GLU A 39 -10.69 15.23 -14.66
C GLU A 39 -9.31 14.62 -14.99
N GLN A 40 -8.56 15.21 -15.92
CA GLN A 40 -7.26 14.70 -16.36
C GLN A 40 -6.25 14.58 -15.20
N SER A 41 -6.19 15.57 -14.31
CA SER A 41 -5.29 15.53 -13.15
C SER A 41 -5.67 14.42 -12.17
N MET A 42 -6.96 14.16 -12.00
CA MET A 42 -7.47 13.09 -11.15
C MET A 42 -7.14 11.71 -11.72
N VAL A 43 -7.36 11.51 -13.02
CA VAL A 43 -7.02 10.26 -13.71
C VAL A 43 -5.52 9.98 -13.65
N VAL A 44 -4.68 10.99 -13.90
CA VAL A 44 -3.22 10.84 -13.80
C VAL A 44 -2.80 10.51 -12.37
N ALA A 45 -3.37 11.19 -11.37
CA ALA A 45 -3.06 10.92 -9.96
C ALA A 45 -3.48 9.49 -9.55
N GLU A 46 -4.64 9.01 -10.01
CA GLU A 46 -5.12 7.66 -9.71
C GLU A 46 -4.26 6.59 -10.38
N ALA A 47 -3.92 6.77 -11.66
CA ALA A 47 -3.02 5.87 -12.39
C ALA A 47 -1.65 5.79 -11.72
N LEU A 48 -1.09 6.94 -11.34
CA LEU A 48 0.19 7.00 -10.63
C LEU A 48 0.11 6.31 -9.26
N LYS A 49 -0.97 6.52 -8.50
CA LYS A 49 -1.20 5.86 -7.20
C LYS A 49 -1.25 4.34 -7.35
N LYS A 50 -1.94 3.85 -8.38
CA LYS A 50 -2.03 2.41 -8.67
C LYS A 50 -0.66 1.82 -8.99
N GLU A 51 0.11 2.50 -9.83
CA GLU A 51 1.44 2.02 -10.23
C GLU A 51 2.44 2.04 -9.06
N LEU A 52 2.43 3.09 -8.25
CA LEU A 52 3.23 3.14 -7.02
C LEU A 52 2.87 2.02 -6.04
N LYS A 53 1.58 1.67 -5.92
CA LYS A 53 1.13 0.55 -5.09
C LYS A 53 1.66 -0.78 -5.64
N ARG A 54 1.64 -0.97 -6.96
CA ARG A 54 2.18 -2.17 -7.63
C ARG A 54 3.67 -2.32 -7.35
N LEU A 55 4.46 -1.26 -7.51
CA LEU A 55 5.90 -1.28 -7.23
C LEU A 55 6.21 -1.55 -5.76
N LYS A 56 5.46 -0.95 -4.83
CA LYS A 56 5.60 -1.23 -3.39
C LYS A 56 5.30 -2.70 -3.06
N LEU A 57 4.24 -3.25 -3.65
CA LEU A 57 3.89 -4.66 -3.46
C LEU A 57 4.99 -5.58 -4.01
N GLN A 58 5.49 -5.31 -5.22
CA GLN A 58 6.56 -6.09 -5.81
C GLN A 58 7.81 -6.09 -4.91
N LYS A 59 8.25 -4.90 -4.46
CA LYS A 59 9.36 -4.78 -3.52
C LYS A 59 9.11 -5.52 -2.21
N ALA A 60 7.89 -5.46 -1.68
CA ALA A 60 7.52 -6.18 -0.47
C ALA A 60 7.60 -7.69 -0.68
N LEU A 61 7.12 -8.22 -1.80
CA LEU A 61 7.24 -9.64 -2.15
C LEU A 61 8.70 -10.06 -2.24
N ASP A 62 9.54 -9.29 -2.94
CA ASP A 62 10.96 -9.59 -3.08
C ASP A 62 11.69 -9.58 -1.72
N THR A 63 11.34 -8.62 -0.84
CA THR A 63 11.95 -8.48 0.49
C THR A 63 11.40 -9.49 1.50
N SER A 64 10.14 -9.89 1.37
CA SER A 64 9.48 -10.83 2.28
C SER A 64 9.66 -12.30 1.86
N PHE A 65 10.19 -12.54 0.65
CA PHE A 65 10.53 -13.89 0.20
C PHE A 65 11.58 -14.50 1.14
N GLY A 66 11.19 -15.55 1.87
CA GLY A 66 12.04 -16.18 2.88
C GLY A 66 12.09 -15.46 4.22
N ALA A 67 11.23 -14.46 4.46
CA ALA A 67 11.04 -13.86 5.80
C ALA A 67 10.35 -14.82 6.79
N TRP A 68 9.65 -15.85 6.28
CA TRP A 68 9.15 -16.96 7.09
C TRP A 68 9.98 -18.20 6.84
N LYS A 69 10.94 -18.45 7.74
CA LYS A 69 11.67 -19.71 7.83
C LYS A 69 11.22 -20.46 9.08
N ASP A 70 11.17 -21.79 9.00
CA ASP A 70 10.84 -22.66 10.13
C ASP A 70 11.79 -22.48 11.34
N ALA A 71 13.02 -22.03 11.09
CA ALA A 71 14.01 -21.72 12.12
C ALA A 71 13.64 -20.47 12.93
N ASP A 72 13.05 -19.46 12.28
CA ASP A 72 12.69 -18.18 12.89
C ASP A 72 11.27 -18.22 13.49
N HIS A 73 10.41 -19.12 12.97
CA HIS A 73 9.00 -19.28 13.40
C HIS A 73 8.59 -20.77 13.57
N PRO A 74 9.12 -21.48 14.59
CA PRO A 74 8.81 -22.89 14.82
C PRO A 74 7.32 -23.15 15.09
N GLU A 75 6.59 -22.16 15.61
CA GLU A 75 5.15 -22.20 15.86
C GLU A 75 4.31 -22.33 14.57
N LEU A 76 4.87 -21.90 13.43
CA LEU A 76 4.25 -21.98 12.12
C LEU A 76 4.67 -23.23 11.31
N LYS A 77 5.59 -24.05 11.84
CA LYS A 77 6.12 -25.25 11.17
C LYS A 77 5.04 -26.27 10.77
N SER A 78 3.95 -26.33 11.53
CA SER A 78 2.80 -27.20 11.24
C SER A 78 1.77 -26.55 10.28
N GLY A 79 2.14 -25.42 9.68
CA GLY A 79 1.31 -24.62 8.78
C GLY A 79 0.59 -23.47 9.49
N ALA A 80 0.32 -22.38 8.75
CA ALA A 80 -0.41 -21.23 9.26
C ALA A 80 -1.82 -21.59 9.76
N GLY A 81 -2.47 -22.58 9.13
CA GLY A 81 -3.82 -23.01 9.49
C GLY A 81 -3.93 -23.61 10.89
N THR A 82 -2.97 -24.45 11.29
CA THR A 82 -2.94 -25.05 12.63
C THR A 82 -2.62 -24.00 13.70
N PHE A 83 -1.71 -23.07 13.40
CA PHE A 83 -1.39 -21.94 14.26
C PHE A 83 -2.61 -21.04 14.52
N ILE A 84 -3.31 -20.62 13.46
CA ILE A 84 -4.54 -19.81 13.58
C ILE A 84 -5.62 -20.55 14.36
N ARG A 85 -5.76 -21.87 14.17
CA ARG A 85 -6.70 -22.70 14.94
C ARG A 85 -6.38 -22.69 16.43
N LYS A 86 -5.11 -22.90 16.80
CA LYS A 86 -4.64 -22.81 18.20
C LYS A 86 -4.92 -21.42 18.79
N LEU A 87 -4.67 -20.35 18.03
CA LEU A 87 -4.90 -18.97 18.46
C LEU A 87 -6.38 -18.69 18.77
N ARG A 88 -7.30 -19.18 17.92
CA ARG A 88 -8.75 -19.07 18.14
C ARG A 88 -9.25 -19.86 19.35
N HIS A 89 -8.69 -21.04 19.60
CA HIS A 89 -9.04 -21.84 20.78
C HIS A 89 -8.55 -21.20 22.08
N SER A 90 -7.35 -20.60 22.06
CA SER A 90 -6.77 -19.87 23.20
C SER A 90 -7.61 -18.66 23.64
N THR A 91 -8.13 -17.88 22.69
CA THR A 91 -8.93 -16.67 22.99
C THR A 91 -10.32 -16.99 23.53
N ARG A 92 -10.90 -18.14 23.14
CA ARG A 92 -12.21 -18.58 23.64
C ARG A 92 -12.17 -19.00 25.13
N SER A 93 -11.02 -19.46 25.61
CA SER A 93 -10.85 -19.94 26.99
C SER A 93 -10.71 -18.82 28.03
N LYS A 94 -10.47 -17.57 27.63
CA LYS A 94 -10.28 -16.43 28.55
C LYS A 94 -11.56 -15.62 28.85
N ARG A 95 -12.73 -16.10 28.42
CA ARG A 95 -14.03 -15.42 28.59
C ARG A 95 -15.04 -16.21 29.43
N SER A 96 -14.58 -17.22 30.17
CA SER A 96 -15.42 -17.95 31.14
C SER A 96 -14.98 -17.67 32.57
#